data_AF-A0A395XGW6-F1
#
_entry.id   AF-A0A395XGW6-F1
#
_cell.length_a   1.000
_cell.length_b   1.000
_cell.length_c   1.000
_cell.angle_alpha   90.00
_cell.angle_beta   90.00
_cell.angle_gamma   90.00
#
_symmetry.space_group_name_H-M   'P 1'
#
loop_
_entity.id
_entity.type
_entity.pdbx_description
1 polymer ?
#
loop_
_entity_poly.entity_id
_entity_poly.type
_entity_poly.pdbx_seq_one_letter_code
_entity_poly.pdbx_strand_id
1 'polypeptide(L)'
;MSNHYHPKRITADSRLLHGVLFRARRKDNRQVDGFEERFESFLTRKRPFELRDRFARFVDQGKPGEVSRFYVSVNARDNAKTRTALMHVLIDTDDVDMATIGQMAVSVAMQPEQRAERHWLLDVDDPSWIRVEALRRRIERIYEENHAPGAVTVIPTINGYHLVCSHGFDTRLLGDMLERVDVKRDALYLYDHARKEAS
;
A
#
# COMPACT_ATOMS: atom_id res chain seq x y z
N MET A 1 -39.72 13.68 5.65
CA MET A 1 -39.12 12.33 5.71
C MET A 1 -37.66 12.50 6.07
N SER A 2 -37.24 12.03 7.25
CA SER A 2 -35.85 12.13 7.68
C SER A 2 -34.99 11.14 6.89
N ASN A 3 -34.04 11.63 6.11
CA ASN A 3 -33.08 10.82 5.38
C ASN A 3 -32.00 10.32 6.36
N HIS A 4 -32.37 9.40 7.23
CA HIS A 4 -31.40 8.78 8.15
C HIS A 4 -30.53 7.80 7.37
N TYR A 5 -29.25 8.16 7.21
CA TYR A 5 -28.25 7.24 6.70
C TYR A 5 -28.16 6.03 7.64
N HIS A 6 -28.54 4.86 7.13
CA HIS A 6 -28.34 3.61 7.84
C HIS A 6 -26.93 3.07 7.51
N PRO A 7 -26.02 3.02 8.49
CA PRO A 7 -24.69 2.47 8.25
C PRO A 7 -24.82 0.99 7.83
N LYS A 8 -24.17 0.61 6.73
CA LYS A 8 -24.10 -0.78 6.29
C LYS A 8 -23.51 -1.64 7.40
N ARG A 9 -24.23 -2.69 7.82
CA ARG A 9 -23.75 -3.67 8.80
C ARG A 9 -22.63 -4.53 8.18
N ILE A 10 -21.63 -4.84 8.98
CA ILE A 10 -20.44 -5.61 8.59
C ILE A 10 -20.77 -7.11 8.60
N THR A 11 -20.56 -7.79 7.48
CA THR A 11 -20.54 -9.27 7.33
C THR A 11 -19.11 -9.82 7.44
N ALA A 12 -18.94 -11.14 7.52
CA ALA A 12 -17.61 -11.78 7.55
C ALA A 12 -16.70 -11.36 6.37
N ASP A 13 -17.27 -11.17 5.17
CA ASP A 13 -16.56 -10.72 3.95
C ASP A 13 -16.17 -9.23 3.97
N SER A 14 -16.65 -8.45 4.94
CA SER A 14 -16.40 -7.01 5.04
C SER A 14 -15.38 -6.64 6.13
N ARG A 15 -14.64 -7.63 6.66
CA ARG A 15 -13.66 -7.48 7.74
C ARG A 15 -12.35 -6.80 7.31
N LEU A 16 -11.93 -7.02 6.07
CA LEU A 16 -10.65 -6.53 5.56
C LEU A 16 -10.79 -5.16 4.90
N LEU A 17 -9.93 -4.24 5.31
CA LEU A 17 -9.76 -2.93 4.68
C LEU A 17 -8.38 -2.84 4.05
N HIS A 18 -8.24 -2.08 2.97
CA HIS A 18 -6.93 -1.73 2.44
C HIS A 18 -6.72 -0.22 2.52
N GLY A 19 -5.51 0.18 2.90
CA GLY A 19 -5.05 1.55 2.76
C GLY A 19 -4.56 1.77 1.35
N VAL A 20 -5.02 2.85 0.72
CA VAL A 20 -4.61 3.24 -0.62
C VAL A 20 -4.01 4.65 -0.58
N LEU A 21 -2.93 4.84 -1.35
CA LEU A 21 -2.28 6.12 -1.54
C LEU A 21 -2.04 6.34 -3.03
N PHE A 22 -2.70 7.34 -3.60
CA PHE A 22 -2.29 7.93 -4.86
C PHE A 22 -1.29 9.05 -4.56
N ARG A 23 -0.18 9.12 -5.30
CA ARG A 23 0.85 10.14 -5.08
C ARG A 23 1.57 10.53 -6.35
N ALA A 24 1.67 11.83 -6.60
CA ALA A 24 2.67 12.40 -7.47
C ALA A 24 3.75 13.03 -6.57
N ARG A 25 5.00 12.58 -6.72
CA ARG A 25 6.13 13.00 -5.85
C ARG A 25 7.18 13.75 -6.65
N ARG A 26 7.92 14.63 -5.98
CA ARG A 26 8.94 15.49 -6.61
C ARG A 26 10.05 14.70 -7.28
N LYS A 27 10.41 13.54 -6.73
CA LYS A 27 11.46 12.66 -7.29
C LYS A 27 11.17 12.19 -8.71
N ASP A 28 9.90 11.93 -9.07
CA ASP A 28 9.53 11.41 -10.39
C ASP A 28 9.16 12.52 -11.41
N ASN A 29 9.06 13.76 -10.93
CA ASN A 29 8.48 14.89 -11.65
C ASN A 29 9.40 16.12 -11.69
N ARG A 30 10.72 15.92 -11.53
CA ARG A 30 11.71 17.02 -11.50
C ARG A 30 11.72 17.85 -12.79
N GLN A 31 11.31 17.23 -13.89
CA GLN A 31 11.22 17.81 -15.24
C GLN A 31 9.94 18.63 -15.48
N VAL A 32 8.94 18.52 -14.60
CA VAL A 32 7.64 19.18 -14.79
C VAL A 32 7.70 20.57 -14.17
N ASP A 33 7.53 21.60 -15.00
CA ASP A 33 7.65 22.98 -14.55
C ASP A 33 6.55 23.37 -13.54
N GLY A 34 6.98 24.07 -12.49
CA GLY A 34 6.15 24.44 -11.34
C GLY A 34 5.47 23.25 -10.65
N PHE A 35 6.04 22.04 -10.69
CA PHE A 35 5.43 20.87 -10.06
C PHE A 35 5.30 21.01 -8.53
N GLU A 36 4.13 20.63 -8.01
CA GLU A 36 3.83 20.52 -6.58
C GLU A 36 3.46 19.08 -6.24
N GLU A 37 3.90 18.59 -5.07
CA GLU A 37 3.50 17.26 -4.62
C GLU A 37 2.01 17.23 -4.29
N ARG A 38 1.35 16.15 -4.70
CA ARG A 38 -0.06 15.92 -4.40
C ARG A 38 -0.29 14.45 -4.11
N PHE A 39 -1.23 14.21 -3.21
CA PHE A 39 -1.57 12.87 -2.79
C PHE A 39 -3.05 12.77 -2.43
N GLU A 40 -3.57 11.57 -2.53
CA GLU A 40 -4.90 11.22 -2.06
C GLU A 40 -4.79 9.90 -1.30
N SER A 41 -5.25 9.88 -0.04
CA SER A 41 -5.23 8.67 0.78
C SER A 41 -6.64 8.31 1.26
N PHE A 42 -6.99 7.02 1.24
CA PHE A 42 -8.30 6.54 1.63
C PHE A 42 -8.30 5.05 1.99
N LEU A 43 -9.32 4.64 2.75
CA LEU A 43 -9.61 3.23 3.03
C LEU A 43 -10.63 2.70 2.04
N THR A 44 -10.48 1.43 1.66
CA THR A 44 -11.38 0.77 0.72
C THR A 44 -11.57 -0.70 1.06
N ARG A 45 -12.68 -1.27 0.57
CA ARG A 45 -12.91 -2.72 0.45
C ARG A 45 -12.82 -3.21 -0.99
N LYS A 46 -12.73 -2.28 -1.96
CA LYS A 46 -12.59 -2.60 -3.37
C LYS A 46 -11.20 -3.16 -3.64
N ARG A 47 -11.12 -4.10 -4.58
CA ARG A 47 -9.82 -4.57 -5.09
C ARG A 47 -9.13 -3.46 -5.89
N PRO A 48 -7.79 -3.46 -5.97
CA PRO A 48 -7.06 -2.37 -6.65
C PRO A 48 -7.50 -2.10 -8.09
N PHE A 49 -7.85 -3.13 -8.88
CA PHE A 49 -8.31 -2.94 -10.25
C PHE A 49 -9.64 -2.17 -10.35
N GLU A 50 -10.49 -2.24 -9.33
CA GLU A 50 -11.77 -1.51 -9.26
C GLU A 50 -11.59 -0.02 -8.91
N LEU A 51 -10.35 0.39 -8.63
CA LEU A 51 -9.98 1.78 -8.33
C LEU A 51 -9.32 2.49 -9.52
N ARG A 52 -9.15 1.82 -10.66
CA ARG A 52 -8.50 2.39 -11.85
C ARG A 52 -9.15 3.69 -12.31
N ASP A 53 -10.48 3.79 -12.35
CA ASP A 53 -11.17 5.02 -12.75
C ASP A 53 -10.95 6.18 -11.75
N ARG A 54 -10.79 5.86 -10.45
CA ARG A 54 -10.43 6.88 -9.45
C ARG A 54 -8.99 7.33 -9.64
N PHE A 55 -8.08 6.39 -9.92
CA PHE A 55 -6.69 6.69 -10.19
C PHE A 55 -6.50 7.50 -11.49
N ALA A 56 -7.23 7.16 -12.55
CA ALA A 56 -7.24 7.91 -13.80
C ALA A 56 -7.66 9.37 -13.59
N ARG A 57 -8.74 9.61 -12.82
CA ARG A 57 -9.14 10.98 -12.43
C ARG A 57 -8.06 11.70 -11.62
N PHE A 58 -7.37 11.01 -10.73
CA PHE A 58 -6.22 11.58 -10.03
C PHE A 58 -5.10 11.94 -11.01
N VAL A 59 -4.80 11.12 -12.02
CA VAL A 59 -3.80 11.44 -13.05
C VAL A 59 -4.21 12.65 -13.88
N ASP A 60 -5.47 12.71 -14.31
CA ASP A 60 -6.01 13.79 -15.14
C ASP A 60 -5.97 15.17 -14.47
N GLN A 61 -6.00 15.22 -13.14
CA GLN A 61 -5.82 16.45 -12.37
C GLN A 61 -4.39 16.99 -12.37
N GLY A 62 -3.40 16.18 -12.76
CA GLY A 62 -1.99 16.55 -12.80
C GLY A 62 -1.64 17.49 -13.95
N LYS A 63 -0.37 17.87 -14.04
CA LYS A 63 0.19 18.63 -15.18
C LYS A 63 0.60 17.69 -16.34
N PRO A 64 0.62 18.16 -17.60
CA PRO A 64 1.22 17.40 -18.69
C PRO A 64 2.64 16.92 -18.36
N GLY A 65 2.93 15.64 -18.66
CA GLY A 65 4.20 15.00 -18.35
C GLY A 65 4.36 14.50 -16.91
N GLU A 66 3.40 14.78 -16.03
CA GLU A 66 3.43 14.37 -14.62
C GLU A 66 3.18 12.86 -14.45
N VAL A 67 4.01 12.21 -13.66
CA VAL A 67 3.92 10.82 -13.23
C VAL A 67 3.26 10.72 -11.86
N SER A 68 2.20 9.94 -11.80
CA SER A 68 1.46 9.56 -10.60
C SER A 68 1.64 8.07 -10.30
N ARG A 69 1.59 7.71 -9.02
CA ARG A 69 1.73 6.34 -8.53
C ARG A 69 0.52 5.94 -7.69
N PHE A 70 0.10 4.68 -7.83
CA PHE A 70 -0.97 4.05 -7.08
C PHE A 70 -0.36 2.98 -6.16
N TYR A 71 -0.38 3.25 -4.86
CA TYR A 71 0.07 2.34 -3.83
C TYR A 71 -1.10 1.71 -3.05
N VAL A 72 -0.89 0.47 -2.61
CA VAL A 72 -1.85 -0.32 -1.82
C VAL A 72 -1.14 -0.95 -0.64
N SER A 73 -1.79 -1.01 0.53
CA SER A 73 -1.23 -1.66 1.70
C SER A 73 -0.98 -3.15 1.45
N VAL A 74 0.25 -3.57 1.76
CA VAL A 74 0.70 -4.97 1.63
C VAL A 74 -0.12 -5.89 2.53
N ASN A 75 -0.47 -5.41 3.72
CA ASN A 75 -1.37 -6.07 4.63
C ASN A 75 -2.76 -5.43 4.58
N ALA A 76 -3.80 -6.26 4.56
CA ALA A 76 -5.13 -5.82 4.95
C ALA A 76 -5.14 -5.33 6.41
N ARG A 77 -6.08 -4.43 6.70
CA ARG A 77 -6.35 -3.85 8.01
C ARG A 77 -7.61 -4.43 8.59
N ASP A 78 -7.57 -4.71 9.89
CA ASP A 78 -8.70 -5.18 10.65
C ASP A 78 -9.65 -4.00 10.90
N ASN A 79 -10.83 -4.07 10.30
CA ASN A 79 -11.83 -3.02 10.45
C ASN A 79 -12.28 -2.83 11.90
N ALA A 80 -12.44 -3.91 12.67
CA ALA A 80 -12.95 -3.82 14.04
C ALA A 80 -11.92 -3.12 14.93
N LYS A 81 -10.65 -3.51 14.83
CA LYS A 81 -9.58 -2.85 15.58
C LYS A 81 -9.40 -1.38 15.16
N THR A 82 -9.39 -1.12 13.85
CA THR A 82 -9.31 0.23 13.30
C THR A 82 -10.45 1.12 13.81
N ARG A 83 -11.69 0.62 13.78
CA ARG A 83 -12.86 1.36 14.26
C ARG A 83 -12.74 1.69 15.75
N THR A 84 -12.37 0.70 16.57
CA THR A 84 -12.20 0.92 18.02
C THR A 84 -11.10 1.94 18.29
N ALA A 85 -9.95 1.84 17.61
CA ALA A 85 -8.86 2.79 17.76
C ALA A 85 -9.26 4.20 17.30
N LEU A 86 -10.00 4.34 16.20
CA LEU A 86 -10.50 5.63 15.75
C LEU A 86 -11.48 6.23 16.77
N MET A 87 -12.36 5.43 17.37
CA MET A 87 -13.25 5.90 18.42
C MET A 87 -12.48 6.45 19.63
N HIS A 88 -11.41 5.78 20.06
CA HIS A 88 -10.53 6.31 21.11
C HIS A 88 -9.95 7.66 20.71
N VAL A 89 -9.38 7.79 19.51
CA VAL A 89 -8.85 9.08 19.02
C VAL A 89 -9.91 10.18 19.06
N LEU A 90 -11.15 9.89 18.65
CA LEU A 90 -12.23 10.88 18.63
C LEU A 90 -12.77 11.25 20.01
N ILE A 91 -12.68 10.35 21.00
CA ILE A 91 -13.14 10.61 22.38
C ILE A 91 -12.04 11.31 23.19
N ASP A 92 -10.79 10.91 22.98
CA ASP A 92 -9.64 11.34 23.78
C ASP A 92 -9.01 12.65 23.27
N THR A 93 -9.39 13.11 22.07
CA THR A 93 -8.88 14.34 21.46
C THR A 93 -9.98 15.39 21.43
N ASP A 94 -9.78 16.48 22.16
CA ASP A 94 -10.64 17.67 22.07
C ASP A 94 -10.47 18.37 20.70
N ASP A 95 -11.50 19.10 20.26
CA ASP A 95 -11.47 19.95 19.06
C ASP A 95 -11.09 19.26 17.73
N VAL A 96 -11.50 18.00 17.55
CA VAL A 96 -11.33 17.27 16.29
C VAL A 96 -12.07 17.96 15.14
N ASP A 97 -11.32 18.35 14.10
CA ASP A 97 -11.91 18.79 12.83
C ASP A 97 -12.50 17.58 12.09
N MET A 98 -13.83 17.48 12.13
CA MET A 98 -14.60 16.43 11.49
C MET A 98 -14.43 16.39 9.96
N ALA A 99 -13.97 17.46 9.32
CA ALA A 99 -13.62 17.44 7.89
C ALA A 99 -12.42 16.52 7.59
N THR A 100 -11.58 16.25 8.59
CA THR A 100 -10.37 15.43 8.44
C THR A 100 -10.56 13.96 8.87
N ILE A 101 -11.76 13.57 9.31
CA ILE A 101 -12.03 12.24 9.86
C ILE A 101 -11.64 11.09 8.91
N GLY A 102 -11.78 11.30 7.60
CA GLY A 102 -11.34 10.33 6.60
C GLY A 102 -9.83 10.10 6.62
N GLN A 103 -9.04 11.17 6.74
CA GLN A 103 -7.58 11.08 6.85
C GLN A 103 -7.17 10.51 8.21
N MET A 104 -7.86 10.88 9.29
CA MET A 104 -7.65 10.28 10.62
C MET A 104 -7.87 8.76 10.58
N ALA A 105 -8.97 8.32 9.97
CA ALA A 105 -9.26 6.89 9.82
C ALA A 105 -8.16 6.15 9.04
N VAL A 106 -7.64 6.74 7.95
CA VAL A 106 -6.50 6.17 7.22
C VAL A 106 -5.27 6.08 8.12
N SER A 107 -4.93 7.17 8.81
CA SER A 107 -3.77 7.22 9.71
C SER A 107 -3.81 6.13 10.77
N VAL A 108 -4.95 5.98 11.45
CA VAL A 108 -5.19 4.93 12.44
C VAL A 108 -5.08 3.54 11.82
N ALA A 109 -5.77 3.29 10.70
CA ALA A 109 -5.77 2.00 10.04
C ALA A 109 -4.38 1.56 9.55
N MET A 110 -3.53 2.52 9.17
CA MET A 110 -2.19 2.26 8.66
C MET A 110 -1.17 1.93 9.76
N GLN A 111 -1.55 1.98 11.03
CA GLN A 111 -0.69 1.56 12.13
C GLN A 111 -0.45 0.03 12.12
N PRO A 112 0.75 -0.44 12.55
CA PRO A 112 1.10 -1.87 12.53
C PRO A 112 0.17 -2.78 13.34
N GLU A 113 -0.44 -2.27 14.42
CA GLU A 113 -1.33 -2.99 15.33
C GLU A 113 -2.67 -3.34 14.67
N GLN A 114 -3.05 -2.57 13.64
CA GLN A 114 -4.30 -2.75 12.92
C GLN A 114 -4.18 -3.75 11.77
N ARG A 115 -3.01 -4.35 11.54
CA ARG A 115 -2.86 -5.39 10.51
C ARG A 115 -3.74 -6.60 10.81
N ALA A 116 -4.46 -7.05 9.79
CA ALA A 116 -5.17 -8.33 9.76
C ALA A 116 -4.28 -9.47 9.23
N GLU A 117 -3.21 -9.11 8.52
CA GLU A 117 -2.30 -10.03 7.83
C GLU A 117 -0.85 -9.81 8.26
N ARG A 118 0.05 -10.70 7.84
CA ARG A 118 1.47 -10.69 8.23
C ARG A 118 2.43 -10.82 7.04
N HIS A 119 1.98 -10.35 5.87
CA HIS A 119 2.79 -10.24 4.67
C HIS A 119 4.01 -9.35 4.91
N TRP A 120 5.14 -9.72 4.29
CA TRP A 120 6.34 -8.89 4.24
C TRP A 120 6.55 -8.38 2.82
N LEU A 121 7.11 -7.19 2.69
CA LEU A 121 7.51 -6.58 1.43
C LEU A 121 9.02 -6.45 1.41
N LEU A 122 9.67 -7.02 0.42
CA LEU A 122 11.07 -6.73 0.10
C LEU A 122 11.07 -5.74 -1.07
N ASP A 123 11.56 -4.54 -0.82
CA ASP A 123 11.68 -3.47 -1.81
C ASP A 123 13.10 -3.49 -2.38
N VAL A 124 13.21 -3.95 -3.62
CA VAL A 124 14.47 -4.20 -4.33
C VAL A 124 14.72 -3.04 -5.27
N ASP A 125 15.66 -2.17 -4.92
CA ASP A 125 16.09 -1.03 -5.75
C ASP A 125 17.14 -1.48 -6.78
N ASP A 126 16.79 -2.50 -7.58
CA ASP A 126 17.62 -3.08 -8.63
C ASP A 126 16.73 -3.55 -9.81
N PRO A 127 16.95 -3.06 -11.04
CA PRO A 127 16.18 -3.48 -12.21
C PRO A 127 16.55 -4.87 -12.75
N SER A 128 17.58 -5.53 -12.21
CA SER A 128 18.04 -6.85 -12.64
C SER A 128 17.04 -7.96 -12.31
N TRP A 129 16.32 -8.43 -13.32
CA TRP A 129 15.41 -9.57 -13.19
C TRP A 129 16.12 -10.83 -12.69
N ILE A 130 17.35 -11.10 -13.15
CA ILE A 130 18.12 -12.28 -12.74
C ILE A 130 18.33 -12.29 -11.22
N ARG A 131 18.65 -11.12 -10.66
CA ARG A 131 18.86 -10.96 -9.22
C ARG A 131 17.57 -11.16 -8.43
N VAL A 132 16.48 -10.56 -8.92
CA VAL A 132 15.15 -10.64 -8.30
C VAL A 132 14.59 -12.06 -8.31
N GLU A 133 14.74 -12.76 -9.43
CA GLU A 133 14.31 -14.14 -9.58
C GLU A 133 15.15 -15.08 -8.69
N ALA A 134 16.47 -14.85 -8.60
CA ALA A 134 17.32 -15.59 -7.67
C ALA A 134 16.88 -15.38 -6.21
N LEU A 135 16.58 -14.13 -5.82
CA LEU A 135 16.08 -13.80 -4.49
C LEU A 135 14.73 -14.46 -4.21
N ARG A 136 13.78 -14.37 -5.14
CA ARG A 136 12.48 -15.04 -5.07
C ARG A 136 12.64 -16.55 -4.82
N ARG A 137 13.42 -17.24 -5.67
CA ARG A 137 13.67 -18.69 -5.54
C ARG A 137 14.34 -19.04 -4.22
N ARG A 138 15.26 -18.21 -3.73
CA ARG A 138 15.89 -18.44 -2.43
C ARG A 138 14.87 -18.37 -1.29
N ILE A 139 13.96 -17.40 -1.33
CA ILE A 139 12.89 -17.25 -0.32
C ILE A 139 11.91 -18.43 -0.39
N GLU A 140 11.49 -18.83 -1.60
CA GLU A 140 10.64 -20.01 -1.80
C GLU A 140 11.30 -21.27 -1.22
N ARG A 141 12.61 -21.47 -1.49
CA ARG A 141 13.37 -22.58 -0.91
C ARG A 141 13.46 -22.51 0.62
N ILE A 142 13.59 -21.32 1.21
CA ILE A 142 13.56 -21.15 2.67
C ILE A 142 12.20 -21.62 3.23
N TYR A 143 11.08 -21.33 2.55
CA TYR A 143 9.78 -21.82 2.98
C TYR A 143 9.68 -23.34 2.89
N GLU A 144 10.16 -23.93 1.79
CA GLU A 144 10.22 -25.39 1.60
C GLU A 144 11.09 -26.06 2.68
N GLU A 145 12.31 -25.57 2.90
CA GLU A 145 13.26 -26.07 3.91
C GLU A 145 12.64 -26.05 5.33
N ASN A 146 11.81 -25.04 5.62
CA ASN A 146 11.12 -24.89 6.91
C ASN A 146 9.73 -25.54 6.95
N HIS A 147 9.31 -26.26 5.91
CA HIS A 147 7.98 -26.86 5.79
C HIS A 147 6.84 -25.86 6.02
N ALA A 148 7.04 -24.60 5.63
CA ALA A 148 6.09 -23.52 5.80
C ALA A 148 5.33 -23.26 4.48
N PRO A 149 3.99 -23.11 4.50
CA PRO A 149 3.23 -22.75 3.31
C PRO A 149 3.52 -21.30 2.92
N GLY A 150 4.44 -21.13 1.97
CA GLY A 150 4.95 -19.84 1.56
C GLY A 150 4.74 -19.53 0.07
N ALA A 151 4.49 -18.26 -0.25
CA ALA A 151 4.44 -17.79 -1.63
C ALA A 151 5.07 -16.41 -1.74
N VAL A 152 5.66 -16.13 -2.90
CA VAL A 152 6.31 -14.84 -3.21
C VAL A 152 5.71 -14.28 -4.49
N THR A 153 5.05 -13.13 -4.40
CA THR A 153 4.55 -12.39 -5.56
C THR A 153 5.55 -11.32 -5.95
N VAL A 154 6.00 -11.32 -7.21
CA VAL A 154 6.92 -10.30 -7.74
C VAL A 154 6.12 -9.23 -8.49
N ILE A 155 6.35 -7.97 -8.15
CA ILE A 155 5.65 -6.82 -8.72
C ILE A 155 6.69 -5.82 -9.23
N PRO A 156 6.74 -5.52 -10.54
CA PRO A 156 7.62 -4.49 -11.07
C PRO A 156 7.32 -3.11 -10.47
N THR A 157 8.37 -2.32 -10.25
CA THR A 157 8.26 -0.91 -9.89
C THR A 157 8.95 -0.05 -10.94
N ILE A 158 8.87 1.28 -10.80
CA ILE A 158 9.52 2.21 -11.74
C ILE A 158 11.04 1.98 -11.85
N ASN A 159 11.72 1.55 -10.78
CA ASN A 159 13.19 1.42 -10.75
C ASN A 159 13.69 0.04 -10.29
N GLY A 160 12.80 -0.94 -10.10
CA GLY A 160 13.16 -2.21 -9.49
C GLY A 160 11.93 -3.09 -9.27
N TYR A 161 11.88 -3.79 -8.14
CA TYR A 161 10.83 -4.77 -7.89
C TYR A 161 10.41 -4.81 -6.42
N HIS A 162 9.16 -5.13 -6.20
CA HIS A 162 8.61 -5.50 -4.91
C HIS A 162 8.42 -7.02 -4.88
N LEU A 163 8.91 -7.69 -3.84
CA LEU A 163 8.57 -9.08 -3.55
C LEU A 163 7.64 -9.08 -2.33
N VAL A 164 6.39 -9.48 -2.54
CA VAL A 164 5.40 -9.64 -1.48
C VAL A 164 5.38 -11.09 -1.03
N CYS A 165 5.84 -11.33 0.18
CA CYS A 165 5.95 -12.62 0.83
C CYS A 165 4.69 -12.90 1.67
N SER A 166 4.14 -14.12 1.59
CA SER A 166 2.96 -14.57 2.36
C SER A 166 3.10 -14.34 3.87
N HIS A 167 4.31 -14.51 4.40
CA HIS A 167 4.66 -14.23 5.79
C HIS A 167 6.18 -14.02 5.96
N GLY A 168 6.60 -13.66 7.18
CA GLY A 168 8.01 -13.54 7.51
C GLY A 168 8.80 -14.85 7.44
N PHE A 169 10.11 -14.71 7.36
CA PHE A 169 11.10 -15.80 7.37
C PHE A 169 12.42 -15.27 7.95
N ASP A 170 13.39 -16.15 8.18
CA ASP A 170 14.72 -15.75 8.66
C ASP A 170 15.53 -15.10 7.55
N THR A 171 15.63 -13.77 7.55
CA THR A 171 16.34 -12.99 6.53
C THR A 171 17.85 -13.22 6.55
N ARG A 172 18.42 -13.74 7.64
CA ARG A 172 19.86 -14.04 7.72
C ARG A 172 20.27 -15.10 6.69
N LEU A 173 19.32 -15.94 6.27
CA LEU A 173 19.51 -16.98 5.26
C LEU A 173 19.67 -16.43 3.83
N LEU A 174 19.49 -15.11 3.64
CA LEU A 174 19.68 -14.42 2.36
C LEU A 174 21.09 -13.85 2.19
N GLY A 175 21.84 -13.61 3.27
CA GLY A 175 23.21 -13.06 3.19
C GLY A 175 23.31 -11.82 2.30
N ASP A 176 24.28 -11.82 1.38
CA ASP A 176 24.57 -10.71 0.47
C ASP A 176 23.44 -10.43 -0.53
N MET A 177 22.46 -11.33 -0.68
CA MET A 177 21.28 -11.08 -1.51
C MET A 177 20.41 -9.93 -0.97
N LEU A 178 20.62 -9.50 0.28
CA LEU A 178 19.96 -8.33 0.87
C LEU A 178 20.59 -6.99 0.48
N GLU A 179 21.70 -6.97 -0.26
CA GLU A 179 22.28 -5.71 -0.74
C GLU A 179 21.22 -4.94 -1.55
N ARG A 180 20.98 -3.64 -1.31
CA ARG A 180 19.92 -2.87 -2.00
C ARG A 180 18.49 -3.45 -1.85
N VAL A 181 18.22 -4.21 -0.79
CA VAL A 181 16.89 -4.73 -0.46
C VAL A 181 16.43 -4.19 0.88
N ASP A 182 15.36 -3.40 0.88
CA ASP A 182 14.71 -2.95 2.11
C ASP A 182 13.61 -3.94 2.51
N VAL A 183 13.80 -4.64 3.64
CA VAL A 183 12.81 -5.57 4.19
C VAL A 183 11.82 -4.83 5.08
N LYS A 184 10.54 -4.81 4.67
CA LYS A 184 9.46 -4.08 5.34
C LYS A 184 8.38 -5.06 5.81
N ARG A 185 8.16 -5.14 7.12
CA ARG A 185 7.11 -6.00 7.71
C ARG A 185 5.70 -5.49 7.44
N ASP A 186 5.60 -4.20 7.11
CA ASP A 186 4.39 -3.55 6.68
C ASP A 186 4.77 -2.35 5.81
N ALA A 187 4.03 -2.13 4.74
CA ALA A 187 4.31 -1.09 3.76
C ALA A 187 3.15 -0.94 2.79
N LEU A 188 3.34 -0.06 1.80
CA LEU A 188 2.53 -0.04 0.60
C LEU A 188 3.36 -0.58 -0.57
N TYR A 189 2.78 -1.46 -1.40
CA TYR A 189 3.38 -1.84 -2.67
C TYR A 189 2.83 -0.97 -3.80
N LEU A 190 3.63 -0.75 -4.84
CA LEU A 190 3.21 -0.07 -6.06
C LEU A 190 2.33 -1.01 -6.87
N TYR A 191 1.04 -0.68 -7.02
CA TYR A 191 0.12 -1.44 -7.85
C TYR A 191 0.14 -0.96 -9.30
N ASP A 192 0.20 0.36 -9.51
CA ASP A 192 0.17 0.97 -10.84
C ASP A 192 0.88 2.32 -10.85
N HIS A 193 1.26 2.81 -12.03
CA HIS A 193 1.74 4.16 -12.24
C HIS A 193 1.35 4.65 -13.63
N ALA A 194 1.07 5.94 -13.77
CA ALA A 194 0.69 6.52 -15.05
C ALA A 194 1.25 7.93 -15.20
N ARG A 195 1.57 8.29 -16.45
CA ARG A 195 1.97 9.64 -16.84
C ARG A 195 0.77 10.33 -17.48
N LYS A 196 0.53 11.59 -17.13
CA LYS A 196 -0.42 12.42 -17.86
C LYS A 196 0.17 12.81 -19.20
N GLU A 197 -0.45 12.37 -20.29
CA GLU A 197 -0.05 12.73 -21.65
C GLU A 197 -0.27 14.22 -21.92
N ALA A 198 0.51 14.80 -22.83
CA ALA A 198 0.26 16.15 -23.30
C ALA A 198 -1.05 16.18 -24.11
N SER A 199 -1.91 17.14 -23.80
CA SER A 199 -3.12 17.44 -24.57
C SER A 199 -2.79 18.39 -25.72
#